data_AF-A0AA35WN99-F1
#
_entry.id   AF-A0AA35WN99-F1
#
_cell.length_a   1.000
_cell.length_b   1.000
_cell.length_c   1.000
_cell.angle_alpha   90.00
_cell.angle_beta   90.00
_cell.angle_gamma   90.00
#
_symmetry.space_group_name_H-M   'P 1'
#
loop_
_entity.id
_entity.type
_entity.pdbx_description
1 polymer ?
#
loop_
_entity_poly.entity_id
_entity_poly.type
_entity_poly.pdbx_seq_one_letter_code
_entity_poly.pdbx_strand_id
1 'polypeptide(L)'
;MWCHWLKCDWLEASSYAEQLYLHSRWSKSTFLYQRVSSLLMLQPAADRAHLLDRDPGEKIAPNVNVTCGEVLEMMRMIPVHKQRIAGKSLPIEKFAVAKSERYVSQRGYLPIAALEILYLWNGFRILERNEDLLRRMLVHVWEELMFVESSRGNNECYTDDWCVVTLVQGVCFRAQKRTDEAHRCFDSILERSSLIAHDHYVLAVASMELGLLYLDQGMLDHAERQLLSAKYVTHTDAHAHAHSPLCLF
;
A
#
# COMPACT_ATOMS: atom_id res chain seq x y z
N MET A 1 4.20 16.14 7.33
CA MET A 1 3.72 14.75 7.12
C MET A 1 4.75 13.88 6.38
N TRP A 2 4.99 14.03 5.08
CA TRP A 2 5.88 13.11 4.29
C TRP A 2 7.27 12.89 4.88
N CYS A 3 7.93 13.93 5.40
CA CYS A 3 9.24 13.78 6.05
C CYS A 3 9.18 12.89 7.30
N HIS A 4 8.06 12.85 8.01
CA HIS A 4 7.86 11.97 9.15
C HIS A 4 7.61 10.53 8.70
N TRP A 5 6.84 10.30 7.61
CA TRP A 5 6.77 8.97 6.98
C TRP A 5 8.14 8.45 6.54
N LEU A 6 8.96 9.29 5.91
CA LEU A 6 10.32 8.93 5.52
C LEU A 6 11.21 8.54 6.71
N LYS A 7 10.89 9.03 7.92
CA LYS A 7 11.57 8.71 9.18
C LYS A 7 10.92 7.58 9.97
N CYS A 8 9.83 6.99 9.46
CA CYS A 8 8.95 6.06 10.19
C CYS A 8 8.36 6.66 11.48
N ASP A 9 8.21 7.98 11.54
CA ASP A 9 7.58 8.70 12.65
C ASP A 9 6.08 8.82 12.38
N TRP A 10 5.39 7.70 12.57
CA TRP A 10 3.98 7.55 12.20
C TRP A 10 3.04 8.41 13.04
N LEU A 11 3.39 8.67 14.30
CA LEU A 11 2.58 9.49 15.21
C LEU A 11 2.54 10.94 14.75
N GLU A 12 3.71 11.56 14.54
CA GLU A 12 3.76 12.92 14.02
C GLU A 12 3.18 13.01 12.61
N ALA A 13 3.40 12.00 11.77
CA ALA A 13 2.79 11.97 10.45
C ALA A 13 1.25 11.98 10.51
N SER A 14 0.65 11.22 11.45
CA SER A 14 -0.79 11.22 11.71
C SER A 14 -1.29 12.60 12.15
N SER A 15 -0.56 13.28 13.05
CA SER A 15 -0.89 14.64 13.50
C SER A 15 -0.88 15.64 12.34
N TYR A 16 0.13 15.61 11.47
CA TYR A 16 0.16 16.48 10.29
C TYR A 16 -0.92 16.12 9.25
N ALA A 17 -1.21 14.84 9.06
CA ALA A 17 -2.29 14.41 8.17
C ALA A 17 -3.66 14.92 8.65
N GLU A 18 -3.87 14.96 9.96
CA GLU A 18 -5.07 15.57 10.56
C GLU A 18 -5.15 17.07 10.30
N GLN A 19 -4.06 17.81 10.47
CA GLN A 19 -4.06 19.25 10.17
C GLN A 19 -4.42 19.51 8.71
N LEU A 20 -3.92 18.69 7.78
CA LEU A 20 -4.30 18.76 6.37
C LEU A 20 -5.77 18.37 6.17
N TYR A 21 -6.25 17.31 6.83
CA TYR A 21 -7.64 16.92 6.81
C TYR A 21 -8.57 18.01 7.37
N LEU A 22 -8.17 18.78 8.37
CA LEU A 22 -9.01 19.85 8.94
C LEU A 22 -8.97 21.11 8.07
N HIS A 23 -7.78 21.55 7.66
CA HIS A 23 -7.59 22.88 7.10
C HIS A 23 -7.45 22.93 5.58
N SER A 24 -7.01 21.86 4.93
CA SER A 24 -6.84 21.85 3.47
C SER A 24 -8.16 21.60 2.74
N ARG A 25 -8.30 22.22 1.57
CA ARG A 25 -9.41 22.02 0.61
C ARG A 25 -9.06 21.06 -0.53
N TRP A 26 -7.84 20.52 -0.56
CA TRP A 26 -7.37 19.75 -1.72
C TRP A 26 -8.02 18.37 -1.83
N SER A 27 -7.89 17.49 -0.82
CA SER A 27 -8.53 16.17 -0.82
C SER A 27 -8.74 15.66 0.61
N LYS A 28 -9.96 15.77 1.11
CA LYS A 28 -10.30 15.30 2.47
C LYS A 28 -10.16 13.79 2.58
N SER A 29 -10.60 13.02 1.57
CA SER A 29 -10.43 11.56 1.54
C SER A 29 -8.97 11.14 1.58
N THR A 30 -8.09 11.81 0.82
CA THR A 30 -6.67 11.47 0.81
C THR A 30 -6.01 11.76 2.14
N PHE A 31 -6.24 12.94 2.74
CA PHE A 31 -5.63 13.27 4.03
C PHE A 31 -6.15 12.39 5.16
N LEU A 32 -7.45 12.06 5.15
CA LEU A 32 -8.02 11.15 6.13
C LEU A 32 -7.44 9.73 5.99
N TYR A 33 -7.28 9.24 4.76
CA TYR A 33 -6.62 7.96 4.52
C TYR A 33 -5.15 7.98 4.96
N GLN A 34 -4.40 9.05 4.68
CA GLN A 34 -3.01 9.19 5.16
C GLN A 34 -2.91 9.19 6.69
N ARG A 35 -3.87 9.82 7.39
CA ARG A 35 -3.95 9.75 8.85
C ARG A 35 -4.16 8.32 9.30
N VAL A 36 -5.17 7.64 8.76
CA VAL A 36 -5.47 6.25 9.10
C VAL A 36 -4.30 5.33 8.80
N SER A 37 -3.68 5.43 7.63
CA SER A 37 -2.51 4.62 7.28
C SER A 37 -1.38 4.80 8.27
N SER A 38 -1.16 6.01 8.78
CA SER A 38 -0.16 6.27 9.83
C SER A 38 -0.53 5.58 11.15
N LEU A 39 -1.80 5.62 11.54
CA LEU A 39 -2.29 4.94 12.74
C LEU A 39 -2.19 3.42 12.64
N LEU A 40 -2.44 2.85 11.46
CA LEU A 40 -2.26 1.42 11.20
C LEU A 40 -0.80 0.97 11.36
N MET A 41 0.17 1.82 10.98
CA MET A 41 1.60 1.53 11.20
C MET A 41 2.01 1.55 12.68
N LEU A 42 1.20 2.15 13.57
CA LEU A 42 1.43 2.15 15.02
C LEU A 42 0.76 0.96 15.72
N GLN A 43 -0.08 0.21 15.01
CA GLN A 43 -0.87 -0.85 15.61
C GLN A 43 0.01 -2.04 16.03
N PRO A 44 -0.04 -2.48 17.30
CA PRO A 44 0.72 -3.62 17.77
C PRO A 44 0.37 -4.91 17.01
N ALA A 45 1.34 -5.79 16.83
CA ALA A 45 1.13 -7.08 16.16
C ALA A 45 0.04 -7.94 16.83
N ALA A 46 -0.07 -7.90 18.16
CA ALA A 46 -1.11 -8.60 18.91
C ALA A 46 -2.52 -8.10 18.55
N ASP A 47 -2.70 -6.79 18.39
CA ASP A 47 -3.99 -6.21 18.00
C ASP A 47 -4.35 -6.64 16.57
N ARG A 48 -3.37 -6.71 15.67
CA ARG A 48 -3.58 -7.19 14.28
C ARG A 48 -3.95 -8.68 14.25
N ALA A 49 -3.29 -9.51 15.04
CA ALA A 49 -3.61 -10.94 15.15
C ALA A 49 -5.04 -11.13 15.66
N HIS A 50 -5.41 -10.40 16.72
CA HIS A 50 -6.76 -10.42 17.26
C HIS A 50 -7.80 -10.03 16.21
N LEU A 51 -7.54 -9.02 15.38
CA LEU A 51 -8.46 -8.64 14.30
C LEU A 51 -8.71 -9.78 13.31
N LEU A 52 -7.66 -10.50 12.90
CA LEU A 52 -7.79 -11.62 11.95
C LEU A 52 -8.46 -12.85 12.57
N ASP A 53 -8.35 -13.06 13.88
CA ASP A 53 -8.97 -14.21 14.56
C ASP A 53 -10.47 -14.04 14.84
N ARG A 54 -11.02 -12.84 14.63
CA ARG A 54 -12.44 -12.55 14.93
C ARG A 54 -13.39 -13.13 13.91
N ASP A 55 -14.57 -13.52 14.37
CA ASP A 55 -15.63 -13.98 13.47
C ASP A 55 -16.10 -12.86 12.53
N PRO A 56 -16.35 -13.17 11.24
CA PRO A 56 -16.92 -12.21 10.30
C PRO A 56 -18.24 -11.63 10.83
N GLY A 57 -18.28 -10.31 11.03
CA GLY A 57 -19.48 -9.60 11.50
C GLY A 57 -19.58 -9.44 13.02
N GLU A 58 -18.65 -9.97 13.81
CA GLU A 58 -18.52 -9.58 15.21
C GLU A 58 -18.27 -8.06 15.27
N LYS A 59 -18.98 -7.34 16.14
CA LYS A 59 -18.75 -5.89 16.31
C LYS A 59 -17.42 -5.69 17.03
N ILE A 60 -16.60 -4.74 16.56
CA ILE A 60 -15.41 -4.32 17.29
C ILE A 60 -15.87 -3.88 18.67
N ALA A 61 -15.50 -4.64 19.71
CA ALA A 61 -15.86 -4.28 21.07
C ALA A 61 -15.28 -2.89 21.37
N PRO A 62 -16.04 -1.98 22.01
CA PRO A 62 -15.60 -0.61 22.28
C PRO A 62 -14.34 -0.52 23.16
N ASN A 63 -13.89 -1.65 23.69
CA ASN A 63 -12.78 -1.85 24.60
C ASN A 63 -11.52 -2.46 23.93
N VAL A 64 -11.54 -2.73 22.62
CA VAL A 64 -10.30 -2.83 21.83
C VAL A 64 -9.74 -1.41 21.70
N ASN A 65 -8.45 -1.21 21.97
CA ASN A 65 -7.74 0.08 22.03
C ASN A 65 -8.42 1.18 21.18
N VAL A 66 -8.68 2.34 21.78
CA VAL A 66 -9.39 3.51 21.21
C VAL A 66 -9.05 3.76 19.73
N THR A 67 -7.79 3.52 19.35
CA THR A 67 -7.28 3.54 17.97
C THR A 67 -8.08 2.72 16.95
N CYS A 68 -8.55 1.51 17.27
CA CYS A 68 -9.25 0.64 16.30
C CYS A 68 -10.67 1.14 15.97
N GLY A 69 -11.41 1.61 16.98
CA GLY A 69 -12.75 2.17 16.78
C GLY A 69 -12.72 3.47 15.99
N GLU A 70 -11.77 4.35 16.31
CA GLU A 70 -11.55 5.60 15.59
C GLU A 70 -11.10 5.36 14.15
N VAL A 71 -10.17 4.43 13.92
CA VAL A 71 -9.73 4.04 12.58
C VAL A 71 -10.89 3.52 11.74
N LEU A 72 -11.73 2.64 12.29
CA LEU A 72 -12.89 2.12 11.56
C LEU A 72 -13.85 3.24 11.14
N GLU A 73 -14.14 4.20 12.03
CA GLU A 73 -15.02 5.32 11.70
C GLU A 73 -14.40 6.24 10.64
N MET A 74 -13.11 6.54 10.76
CA MET A 74 -12.39 7.29 9.73
C MET A 74 -12.42 6.56 8.38
N MET A 75 -12.23 5.23 8.35
CA MET A 75 -12.33 4.43 7.12
C MET A 75 -13.72 4.54 6.46
N ARG A 76 -14.79 4.52 7.25
CA ARG A 76 -16.17 4.71 6.74
C ARG A 76 -16.42 6.12 6.20
N MET A 77 -15.73 7.13 6.70
CA MET A 77 -15.85 8.51 6.24
C MET A 77 -15.09 8.81 4.94
N ILE A 78 -14.06 8.03 4.60
CA ILE A 78 -13.24 8.25 3.40
C ILE A 78 -14.09 8.27 2.11
N PRO A 79 -15.02 7.32 1.85
CA PRO A 79 -15.90 7.36 0.68
C PRO A 79 -16.83 8.58 0.64
N VAL A 80 -17.29 9.03 1.81
CA VAL A 80 -18.21 10.18 1.96
C VAL A 80 -17.52 11.49 1.55
N HIS A 81 -16.23 11.61 1.82
CA HIS A 81 -15.44 12.81 1.51
C HIS A 81 -14.91 12.87 0.07
N LYS A 82 -15.15 11.83 -0.75
CA LYS A 82 -14.63 11.77 -2.11
C LYS A 82 -15.26 12.88 -2.95
N GLN A 83 -14.44 13.66 -3.62
CA GLN A 83 -14.91 14.76 -4.44
C GLN A 83 -14.86 14.43 -5.93
N ARG A 84 -15.44 15.34 -6.73
CA ARG A 84 -15.31 15.32 -8.18
C ARG A 84 -14.86 16.71 -8.65
N ILE A 85 -13.80 16.74 -9.43
CA ILE A 85 -13.29 17.94 -10.09
C ILE A 85 -13.55 17.78 -11.58
N ALA A 86 -14.31 18.70 -12.18
CA ALA A 86 -14.77 18.61 -13.57
C ALA A 86 -15.43 17.24 -13.91
N GLY A 87 -16.26 16.74 -12.99
CA GLY A 87 -16.98 15.47 -13.15
C GLY A 87 -16.15 14.20 -12.92
N LYS A 88 -14.84 14.31 -12.69
CA LYS A 88 -13.94 13.16 -12.43
C LYS A 88 -13.45 13.17 -10.98
N SER A 89 -13.40 11.99 -10.35
CA SER A 89 -12.71 11.84 -9.05
C SER A 89 -11.21 11.71 -9.24
N LEU A 90 -10.44 12.21 -8.27
CA LEU A 90 -8.99 12.10 -8.26
C LEU A 90 -8.56 10.62 -8.16
N PRO A 91 -7.56 10.18 -8.92
CA PRO A 91 -7.07 8.79 -8.88
C PRO A 91 -6.72 8.34 -7.45
N ILE A 92 -6.00 9.18 -6.70
CA ILE A 92 -5.62 8.88 -5.32
C ILE A 92 -6.82 8.77 -4.36
N GLU A 93 -7.91 9.52 -4.60
CA GLU A 93 -9.12 9.36 -3.80
C GLU A 93 -9.82 8.03 -4.11
N LYS A 94 -9.81 7.59 -5.38
CA LYS A 94 -10.34 6.27 -5.73
C LYS A 94 -9.56 5.15 -5.06
N PHE A 95 -8.24 5.26 -5.00
CA PHE A 95 -7.40 4.32 -4.26
C PHE A 95 -7.71 4.32 -2.77
N ALA A 96 -7.77 5.49 -2.13
CA ALA A 96 -8.14 5.61 -0.73
C ALA A 96 -9.52 4.98 -0.44
N VAL A 97 -10.50 5.22 -1.32
CA VAL A 97 -11.84 4.61 -1.21
C VAL A 97 -11.78 3.09 -1.32
N ALA A 98 -11.14 2.55 -2.35
CA ALA A 98 -11.03 1.10 -2.54
C ALA A 98 -10.37 0.42 -1.33
N LYS A 99 -9.29 1.01 -0.79
CA LYS A 99 -8.63 0.49 0.41
C LYS A 99 -9.49 0.62 1.65
N SER A 100 -10.21 1.72 1.83
CA SER A 100 -11.13 1.90 2.96
C SER A 100 -12.30 0.92 2.93
N GLU A 101 -12.85 0.65 1.73
CA GLU A 101 -13.92 -0.33 1.54
C GLU A 101 -13.40 -1.73 1.83
N ARG A 102 -12.20 -2.08 1.36
CA ARG A 102 -11.55 -3.37 1.68
C ARG A 102 -11.31 -3.52 3.19
N TYR A 103 -10.80 -2.49 3.84
CA TYR A 103 -10.59 -2.50 5.29
C TYR A 103 -11.89 -2.79 6.06
N VAL A 104 -13.00 -2.17 5.63
CA VAL A 104 -14.31 -2.33 6.27
C VAL A 104 -14.96 -3.67 5.92
N SER A 105 -14.77 -4.17 4.70
CA SER A 105 -15.33 -5.46 4.26
C SER A 105 -14.60 -6.64 4.86
N GLN A 106 -13.30 -6.48 5.15
CA GLN A 106 -12.50 -7.47 5.88
C GLN A 106 -12.47 -7.17 7.37
N ARG A 107 -11.68 -7.95 8.12
CA ARG A 107 -11.63 -7.88 9.59
C ARG A 107 -10.85 -6.68 10.14
N GLY A 108 -10.83 -5.53 9.43
CA GLY A 108 -10.16 -4.30 9.90
C GLY A 108 -8.63 -4.33 9.85
N TYR A 109 -8.06 -5.13 8.96
CA TYR A 109 -6.62 -5.23 8.74
C TYR A 109 -6.25 -4.60 7.40
N LEU A 110 -5.07 -3.99 7.24
CA LEU A 110 -4.47 -3.63 5.95
C LEU A 110 -2.95 -3.59 6.14
N PRO A 111 -2.16 -4.32 5.35
CA PRO A 111 -0.70 -4.36 5.53
C PRO A 111 -0.03 -3.09 5.03
N ILE A 112 0.99 -2.64 5.76
CA ILE A 112 1.93 -1.56 5.37
C ILE A 112 1.32 -0.32 4.68
N ALA A 113 0.10 0.08 5.06
CA ALA A 113 -0.71 1.06 4.31
C ALA A 113 -0.01 2.39 4.05
N ALA A 114 0.87 2.86 4.96
CA ALA A 114 1.64 4.08 4.74
C ALA A 114 2.77 3.90 3.73
N LEU A 115 3.46 2.76 3.73
CA LEU A 115 4.53 2.46 2.78
C LEU A 115 3.99 2.22 1.37
N GLU A 116 2.81 1.64 1.28
CA GLU A 116 2.10 1.49 0.01
C GLU A 116 1.80 2.86 -0.63
N ILE A 117 1.26 3.82 0.16
CA ILE A 117 1.07 5.19 -0.32
C ILE A 117 2.41 5.84 -0.64
N LEU A 118 3.42 5.65 0.21
CA LEU A 118 4.74 6.22 -0.04
C LEU A 118 5.31 5.77 -1.40
N TYR A 119 5.09 4.52 -1.79
CA TYR A 119 5.42 4.02 -3.12
C TYR A 119 4.66 4.77 -4.22
N LEU A 120 3.32 4.85 -4.11
CA LEU A 120 2.47 5.56 -5.09
C LEU A 120 2.81 7.05 -5.25
N TRP A 121 3.47 7.65 -4.26
CA TRP A 121 3.94 9.04 -4.29
C TRP A 121 5.43 9.18 -4.60
N ASN A 122 6.06 8.14 -5.17
CA ASN A 122 7.47 8.11 -5.54
C ASN A 122 8.45 8.37 -4.37
N GLY A 123 8.01 8.13 -3.13
CA GLY A 123 8.81 8.42 -1.93
C GLY A 123 10.09 7.60 -1.84
N PHE A 124 10.12 6.40 -2.43
CA PHE A 124 11.31 5.53 -2.44
C PHE A 124 12.47 6.09 -3.26
N ARG A 125 12.22 6.95 -4.26
CA ARG A 125 13.29 7.65 -5.00
C ARG A 125 14.14 8.57 -4.10
N ILE A 126 13.54 9.08 -3.01
CA ILE A 126 14.25 9.88 -2.01
C ILE A 126 15.10 8.96 -1.11
N LEU A 127 14.60 7.75 -0.82
CA LEU A 127 15.23 6.79 0.09
C LEU A 127 16.42 6.06 -0.53
N GLU A 128 16.47 5.92 -1.85
CA GLU A 128 17.61 5.33 -2.57
C GLU A 128 18.97 5.96 -2.19
N ARG A 129 18.96 7.22 -1.76
CA ARG A 129 20.16 7.96 -1.37
C ARG A 129 20.42 7.96 0.14
N ASN A 130 19.55 7.34 0.94
CA ASN A 130 19.66 7.31 2.39
C ASN A 130 19.41 5.90 2.93
N GLU A 131 20.50 5.15 3.06
CA GLU A 131 20.48 3.75 3.51
C GLU A 131 19.88 3.59 4.90
N ASP A 132 20.09 4.55 5.81
CA ASP A 132 19.57 4.47 7.17
C ASP A 132 18.05 4.55 7.23
N LEU A 133 17.45 5.46 6.45
CA LEU A 133 15.99 5.56 6.33
C LEU A 133 15.41 4.32 5.65
N LEU A 134 16.06 3.85 4.58
CA LEU A 134 15.65 2.65 3.87
C LEU A 134 15.70 1.40 4.76
N ARG A 135 16.74 1.25 5.60
CA ARG A 135 16.88 0.16 6.55
C ARG A 135 15.74 0.15 7.58
N ARG A 136 15.35 1.32 8.08
CA ARG A 136 14.20 1.45 9.01
C ARG A 136 12.89 1.03 8.35
N MET A 137 12.67 1.37 7.08
CA MET A 137 11.48 0.93 6.35
C MET A 137 11.48 -0.57 6.12
N LEU A 138 12.63 -1.14 5.76
CA LEU A 138 12.77 -2.57 5.61
C LEU A 138 12.35 -3.31 6.89
N VAL A 139 12.71 -2.84 8.09
CA VAL A 139 12.26 -3.47 9.34
C VAL A 139 10.74 -3.65 9.37
N HIS A 140 9.97 -2.61 9.06
CA HIS A 140 8.51 -2.71 9.00
C HIS A 140 8.01 -3.66 7.91
N VAL A 141 8.64 -3.67 6.73
CA VAL A 141 8.29 -4.60 5.64
C VAL A 141 8.54 -6.04 6.06
N TRP A 142 9.68 -6.32 6.71
CA TRP A 142 10.03 -7.65 7.19
C TRP A 142 9.08 -8.13 8.28
N GLU A 143 8.79 -7.28 9.27
CA GLU A 143 7.82 -7.58 10.34
C GLU A 143 6.42 -7.87 9.78
N GLU A 144 5.96 -7.07 8.82
CA GLU A 144 4.66 -7.28 8.19
C GLU A 144 4.62 -8.55 7.35
N LEU A 145 5.70 -8.86 6.61
CA LEU A 145 5.77 -10.08 5.82
C LEU A 145 5.70 -11.32 6.72
N MET A 146 6.41 -11.32 7.85
CA MET A 146 6.33 -12.42 8.82
C MET A 146 4.92 -12.57 9.41
N PHE A 147 4.26 -11.45 9.70
CA PHE A 147 2.87 -11.47 10.18
C PHE A 147 1.93 -12.04 9.10
N VAL A 148 1.99 -11.54 7.86
CA VAL A 148 1.15 -12.02 6.76
C VAL A 148 1.36 -13.51 6.54
N GLU A 149 2.61 -14.00 6.52
CA GLU A 149 2.92 -15.43 6.40
C GLU A 149 2.33 -16.25 7.53
N SER A 150 2.40 -15.78 8.77
CA SER A 150 1.79 -16.46 9.92
C SER A 150 0.26 -16.50 9.86
N SER A 151 -0.36 -15.52 9.18
CA SER A 151 -1.81 -15.39 9.04
C SER A 151 -2.40 -16.13 7.83
N ARG A 152 -1.60 -16.89 7.08
CA ARG A 152 -2.05 -17.54 5.83
C ARG A 152 -3.32 -18.41 5.99
N GLY A 153 -3.53 -19.00 7.16
CA GLY A 153 -4.66 -19.89 7.43
C GLY A 153 -5.98 -19.19 7.79
N ASN A 154 -5.94 -17.94 8.27
CA ASN A 154 -7.12 -17.18 8.73
C ASN A 154 -7.31 -15.84 8.00
N ASN A 155 -6.36 -15.44 7.15
CA ASN A 155 -6.44 -14.22 6.35
C ASN A 155 -7.04 -14.49 4.97
N GLU A 156 -8.31 -14.11 4.80
CA GLU A 156 -9.06 -14.23 3.55
C GLU A 156 -8.42 -13.46 2.38
N CYS A 157 -7.68 -12.38 2.67
CA CYS A 157 -6.98 -11.55 1.69
C CYS A 157 -5.46 -11.81 1.65
N TYR A 158 -5.00 -12.98 2.14
CA TYR A 158 -3.57 -13.31 2.26
C TYR A 158 -2.77 -13.03 0.98
N THR A 159 -3.27 -13.46 -0.18
CA THR A 159 -2.52 -13.29 -1.43
C THR A 159 -2.33 -11.82 -1.79
N ASP A 160 -3.41 -11.03 -1.74
CA ASP A 160 -3.37 -9.59 -1.98
C ASP A 160 -2.41 -8.90 -0.98
N ASP A 161 -2.54 -9.22 0.30
CA ASP A 161 -1.69 -8.66 1.37
C ASP A 161 -0.22 -8.99 1.15
N TRP A 162 0.08 -10.26 0.87
CA TRP A 162 1.42 -10.74 0.61
C TRP A 162 2.02 -10.05 -0.62
N CYS A 163 1.25 -9.90 -1.70
CA CYS A 163 1.72 -9.24 -2.91
C CYS A 163 2.05 -7.77 -2.66
N VAL A 164 1.25 -7.03 -1.88
CA VAL A 164 1.54 -5.63 -1.53
C VAL A 164 2.82 -5.52 -0.69
N VAL A 165 2.99 -6.39 0.31
CA VAL A 165 4.19 -6.37 1.16
C VAL A 165 5.45 -6.74 0.37
N THR A 166 5.38 -7.81 -0.43
CA THR A 166 6.47 -8.26 -1.30
C THR A 166 6.83 -7.22 -2.35
N LEU A 167 5.85 -6.46 -2.86
CA LEU A 167 6.10 -5.38 -3.81
C LEU A 167 7.00 -4.31 -3.17
N VAL A 168 6.63 -3.82 -1.99
CA VAL A 168 7.44 -2.81 -1.27
C VAL A 168 8.79 -3.37 -0.87
N GLN A 169 8.88 -4.67 -0.53
CA GLN A 169 10.16 -5.34 -0.30
C GLN A 169 11.07 -5.31 -1.53
N GLY A 170 10.53 -5.65 -2.70
CA GLY A 170 11.26 -5.63 -3.97
C GLY A 170 11.76 -4.22 -4.32
N VAL A 171 10.94 -3.19 -4.08
CA VAL A 171 11.32 -1.79 -4.27
C VAL A 171 12.47 -1.40 -3.33
N CYS A 172 12.42 -1.82 -2.07
CA CYS A 172 13.52 -1.60 -1.13
C CYS A 172 14.81 -2.30 -1.58
N PHE A 173 14.73 -3.54 -2.07
CA PHE A 173 15.88 -4.27 -2.59
C PHE A 173 16.46 -3.62 -3.84
N ARG A 174 15.63 -3.13 -4.77
CA ARG A 174 16.09 -2.34 -5.90
C ARG A 174 16.84 -1.09 -5.43
N ALA A 175 16.30 -0.37 -4.46
CA ALA A 175 16.94 0.81 -3.90
C ALA A 175 18.31 0.51 -3.24
N GLN A 176 18.50 -0.72 -2.75
CA GLN A 176 19.79 -1.23 -2.26
C GLN A 176 20.69 -1.83 -3.35
N LYS A 177 20.29 -1.78 -4.63
CA LYS A 177 20.96 -2.45 -5.76
C LYS A 177 21.09 -3.97 -5.61
N ARG A 178 20.20 -4.57 -4.82
CA ARG A 178 20.09 -6.03 -4.63
C ARG A 178 19.19 -6.60 -5.72
N THR A 179 19.70 -6.54 -6.95
CA THR A 179 18.90 -6.78 -8.16
C THR A 179 18.25 -8.15 -8.19
N ASP A 180 18.99 -9.22 -7.88
CA ASP A 180 18.45 -10.59 -7.90
C ASP A 180 17.32 -10.80 -6.90
N GLU A 181 17.37 -10.12 -5.75
CA GLU A 181 16.33 -10.19 -4.73
C GLU A 181 15.09 -9.41 -5.15
N ALA A 182 15.28 -8.23 -5.72
CA ALA A 182 14.19 -7.45 -6.30
C ALA A 182 13.49 -8.23 -7.42
N HIS A 183 14.24 -8.87 -8.33
CA HIS A 183 13.71 -9.76 -9.36
C HIS A 183 12.81 -10.84 -8.77
N ARG A 184 13.30 -11.59 -7.78
CA ARG A 184 12.50 -12.66 -7.12
C ARG A 184 11.21 -12.14 -6.50
N CYS A 185 11.23 -10.97 -5.87
CA CYS A 185 10.03 -10.33 -5.33
C CYS A 185 9.00 -10.08 -6.44
N PHE A 186 9.41 -9.46 -7.56
CA PHE A 186 8.47 -9.13 -8.63
C PHE A 186 7.99 -10.35 -9.41
N ASP A 187 8.87 -11.32 -9.71
CA ASP A 187 8.48 -12.56 -10.39
C ASP A 187 7.47 -13.36 -9.56
N SER A 188 7.71 -13.51 -8.26
CA SER A 188 6.81 -14.25 -7.37
C SER A 188 5.42 -13.61 -7.22
N ILE A 189 5.30 -12.29 -7.39
CA ILE A 189 4.02 -11.58 -7.49
C ILE A 189 3.31 -11.95 -8.80
N LEU A 190 4.02 -11.90 -9.93
CA LEU A 190 3.44 -12.19 -11.25
C LEU A 190 2.98 -13.65 -11.38
N GLU A 191 3.72 -14.58 -10.77
CA GLU A 191 3.35 -16.00 -10.66
C GLU A 191 2.03 -16.24 -9.91
N ARG A 192 1.63 -15.31 -9.02
CA ARG A 192 0.39 -15.37 -8.23
C ARG A 192 -0.76 -14.58 -8.85
N SER A 193 -0.61 -14.09 -10.08
CA SER A 193 -1.59 -13.23 -10.75
C SER A 193 -3.04 -13.76 -10.75
N SER A 194 -3.23 -15.08 -10.89
CA SER A 194 -4.55 -15.72 -10.88
C SER A 194 -5.20 -15.82 -9.48
N LEU A 195 -4.44 -15.57 -8.42
CA LEU A 195 -4.87 -15.71 -7.03
C LEU A 195 -5.17 -14.35 -6.35
N ILE A 196 -4.85 -13.24 -7.00
CA ILE A 196 -5.14 -11.88 -6.52
C ILE A 196 -6.61 -11.58 -6.75
N ALA A 197 -7.31 -11.09 -5.72
CA ALA A 197 -8.76 -10.83 -5.80
C ALA A 197 -9.11 -9.34 -5.94
N HIS A 198 -8.28 -8.43 -5.43
CA HIS A 198 -8.61 -7.00 -5.32
C HIS A 198 -7.49 -6.09 -5.83
N ASP A 199 -6.25 -6.29 -5.36
CA ASP A 199 -5.11 -5.39 -5.58
C ASP A 199 -4.38 -5.67 -6.91
N HIS A 200 -5.12 -5.83 -8.00
CA HIS A 200 -4.55 -6.15 -9.32
C HIS A 200 -3.54 -5.13 -9.85
N TYR A 201 -3.56 -3.89 -9.36
CA TYR A 201 -2.56 -2.89 -9.71
C TYR A 201 -1.14 -3.34 -9.37
N VAL A 202 -0.96 -4.19 -8.36
CA VAL A 202 0.34 -4.74 -7.96
C VAL A 202 1.00 -5.49 -9.10
N LEU A 203 0.22 -6.12 -10.00
CA LEU A 203 0.75 -6.79 -11.19
C LEU A 203 1.35 -5.81 -12.19
N ALA A 204 0.64 -4.70 -12.46
CA ALA A 204 1.14 -3.66 -13.34
C ALA A 204 2.42 -3.03 -12.78
N VAL A 205 2.44 -2.77 -11.47
CA VAL A 205 3.60 -2.21 -10.78
C VAL A 205 4.77 -3.19 -10.79
N ALA A 206 4.56 -4.46 -10.47
CA ALA A 206 5.62 -5.47 -10.47
C ALA A 206 6.23 -5.64 -11.87
N SER A 207 5.41 -5.69 -12.93
CA SER A 207 5.91 -5.69 -14.31
C SER A 207 6.69 -4.42 -14.65
N MET A 208 6.22 -3.24 -14.22
CA MET A 208 6.95 -1.99 -14.46
C MET A 208 8.30 -1.99 -13.76
N GLU A 209 8.34 -2.34 -12.47
CA GLU A 209 9.55 -2.40 -11.66
C GLU A 209 10.57 -3.40 -12.23
N LEU A 210 10.10 -4.57 -12.69
CA LEU A 210 10.91 -5.57 -13.38
C LEU A 210 11.47 -5.04 -14.71
N GLY A 211 10.66 -4.30 -15.47
CA GLY A 211 11.11 -3.61 -16.68
C GLY A 211 12.21 -2.58 -16.40
N LEU A 212 12.09 -1.82 -15.31
CA LEU A 212 13.12 -0.86 -14.87
C LEU A 212 14.42 -1.57 -14.47
N LEU A 213 14.35 -2.70 -13.78
CA LEU A 213 15.53 -3.52 -13.47
C LEU A 213 16.25 -4.00 -14.74
N TYR A 214 15.50 -4.46 -15.75
CA TYR A 214 16.07 -4.86 -17.03
C TYR A 214 16.69 -3.70 -17.79
N LEU A 215 16.13 -2.49 -17.71
CA LEU A 215 16.74 -1.28 -18.28
C LEU A 215 18.08 -0.96 -17.61
N ASP A 216 18.15 -1.03 -16.29
CA ASP A 216 19.38 -0.78 -15.53
C ASP A 216 20.50 -1.77 -15.89
N GLN A 217 20.12 -2.98 -16.32
CA GLN A 217 21.04 -4.03 -16.80
C GLN A 217 21.33 -3.96 -18.32
N GLY A 218 20.69 -3.04 -19.06
CA GLY A 218 20.84 -2.92 -20.52
C GLY A 218 20.10 -3.99 -21.34
N MET A 219 19.21 -4.78 -20.73
CA MET A 219 18.43 -5.83 -21.40
C MET A 219 17.14 -5.27 -22.03
N LEU A 220 17.30 -4.52 -23.12
CA LEU A 220 16.21 -3.74 -23.73
C LEU A 220 15.00 -4.58 -24.16
N ASP A 221 15.20 -5.76 -24.76
CA ASP A 221 14.10 -6.63 -25.21
C ASP A 221 13.25 -7.20 -24.05
N HIS A 222 13.88 -7.39 -22.87
CA HIS A 222 13.19 -7.85 -21.67
C HIS A 222 12.43 -6.68 -21.03
N ALA A 223 13.08 -5.51 -20.96
CA ALA A 223 12.47 -4.28 -20.48
C ALA A 223 11.22 -3.91 -21.28
N GLU A 224 11.29 -3.89 -22.61
CA GLU A 224 10.17 -3.52 -23.47
C GLU A 224 8.96 -4.45 -23.23
N ARG A 225 9.18 -5.77 -23.20
CA ARG A 225 8.12 -6.74 -22.93
C ARG A 225 7.41 -6.48 -21.60
N GLN A 226 8.17 -6.22 -20.55
CA GLN A 226 7.61 -5.98 -19.21
C GLN A 226 6.88 -4.64 -19.12
N LEU A 227 7.43 -3.57 -19.71
CA LEU A 227 6.78 -2.25 -19.72
C LEU A 227 5.50 -2.26 -20.56
N LEU A 228 5.47 -2.99 -21.67
CA LEU A 228 4.25 -3.22 -22.45
C LEU A 228 3.22 -4.01 -21.63
N SER A 229 3.62 -5.09 -20.96
CA SER A 229 2.76 -5.87 -20.06
C SER A 229 2.11 -4.98 -18.99
N ALA A 230 2.92 -4.16 -18.30
CA ALA A 230 2.45 -3.21 -17.29
C ALA A 230 1.38 -2.26 -17.86
N LYS A 231 1.64 -1.70 -19.06
CA LYS A 231 0.69 -0.85 -19.75
C LYS A 231 -0.62 -1.58 -20.05
N TYR A 232 -0.58 -2.80 -20.56
CA TYR A 232 -1.80 -3.56 -20.87
C TYR A 232 -2.66 -3.81 -19.63
N VAL A 233 -2.07 -4.25 -18.52
CA VAL A 233 -2.79 -4.50 -17.26
C VAL A 233 -3.52 -3.23 -16.79
N THR A 234 -2.89 -2.05 -16.90
CA THR A 234 -3.53 -0.78 -16.52
C THR A 234 -4.70 -0.35 -17.42
N HIS A 235 -4.78 -0.87 -18.65
CA HIS A 235 -5.85 -0.55 -19.60
C HIS A 235 -7.02 -1.53 -19.56
N THR A 236 -6.75 -2.81 -19.27
CA THR A 236 -7.78 -3.85 -19.28
C THR A 236 -8.52 -3.96 -17.96
N ASP A 237 -7.91 -3.57 -16.86
CA ASP A 237 -8.52 -3.64 -15.54
C ASP A 237 -8.95 -2.25 -15.04
N ALA A 238 -10.25 -2.06 -14.87
CA ALA A 238 -10.84 -0.82 -14.37
C ALA A 238 -10.35 -0.46 -12.95
N HIS A 239 -9.98 -1.46 -12.14
CA HIS A 239 -9.38 -1.26 -10.82
C HIS A 239 -7.93 -0.77 -10.96
N ALA A 240 -7.09 -1.43 -11.77
CA ALA A 240 -5.75 -0.94 -12.08
C ALA A 240 -5.75 0.45 -12.75
N HIS A 241 -6.78 0.79 -13.52
CA HIS A 241 -6.94 2.10 -14.15
C HIS A 241 -7.11 3.25 -13.15
N ALA A 242 -7.62 2.97 -11.94
CA ALA A 242 -7.66 3.95 -10.85
C ALA A 242 -6.26 4.25 -10.28
N HIS A 243 -5.31 3.33 -10.44
CA HIS A 243 -3.92 3.42 -9.96
C HIS A 243 -2.93 3.79 -11.08
N SER A 244 -3.32 3.64 -12.34
CA SER A 244 -2.53 3.95 -13.54
C SER A 244 -1.89 5.34 -13.54
N PRO A 245 -2.57 6.43 -13.11
CA PRO A 245 -1.96 7.75 -13.08
C PRO A 245 -0.97 7.94 -11.92
N LEU A 246 -0.86 6.99 -11.00
CA LEU A 246 0.09 7.05 -9.88
C LEU A 246 1.37 6.26 -10.17
N CYS A 247 1.32 5.32 -11.12
CA CYS A 247 2.46 4.47 -11.49
C CYS A 247 3.25 5.02 -12.69
N LEU A 248 2.71 6.01 -13.42
CA LEU A 248 3.25 6.50 -14.70
C LEU A 248 3.93 7.89 -14.62
N PHE A 249 4.29 8.37 -13.43
CA PHE A 249 5.06 9.61 -13.23
C PHE A 249 6.37 9.38 -12.49
#